data_AF-A0A7X0YPP0-F1
#
_entry.id   AF-A0A7X0YPP0-F1
#
_cell.length_a   1.000
_cell.length_b   1.000
_cell.length_c   1.000
_cell.angle_alpha   90.00
_cell.angle_beta   90.00
_cell.angle_gamma   90.00
#
_symmetry.space_group_name_H-M   'P 1'
#
loop_
_entity.id
_entity.type
_entity.pdbx_description
1 polymer ?
#
loop_
_entity_poly.entity_id
_entity_poly.type
_entity_poly.pdbx_seq_one_letter_code
_entity_poly.pdbx_strand_id
1 'polypeptide(L)' 'MDAHIDYYNHRRVKSKSAGLSPVEYHLQASQKI' A
#
# COMPACT_ATOMS: atom_id res chain seq x y z
N MET A 1 -14.31 7.24 15.11
CA MET A 1 -13.19 8.00 14.52
C MET A 1 -12.29 7.07 13.71
N ASP A 2 -12.05 5.84 14.19
CA ASP A 2 -11.16 4.86 13.56
C ASP A 2 -11.64 4.26 12.22
N ALA A 3 -12.93 3.99 12.05
CA ALA A 3 -13.42 3.36 10.81
C ALA A 3 -13.13 4.18 9.54
N HIS A 4 -13.07 5.51 9.64
CA HIS A 4 -12.70 6.38 8.53
C HIS A 4 -11.21 6.28 8.18
N ILE A 5 -10.36 6.17 9.21
CA ILE A 5 -8.91 6.02 9.06
C ILE A 5 -8.61 4.65 8.44
N ASP A 6 -9.28 3.60 8.92
CA ASP A 6 -9.13 2.24 8.37
C ASP A 6 -9.59 2.16 6.92
N TYR A 7 -10.76 2.72 6.59
CA TYR A 7 -11.25 2.77 5.21
C TYR A 7 -10.26 3.49 4.29
N TYR A 8 -9.74 4.64 4.72
CA TYR A 8 -8.81 5.43 3.92
C TYR A 8 -7.44 4.75 3.78
N ASN A 9 -6.93 4.14 4.84
CA ASN A 9 -5.67 3.39 4.84
C ASN A 9 -5.76 2.14 3.95
N HIS A 10 -6.87 1.40 4.03
CA HIS A 10 -7.08 0.21 3.22
C HIS A 10 -7.19 0.57 1.72
N ARG A 11 -7.88 1.67 1.40
CA ARG A 11 -7.98 2.17 0.03
C ARG A 11 -6.63 2.65 -0.51
N ARG A 12 -5.84 3.35 0.30
CA ARG A 12 -4.51 3.84 -0.11
C ARG A 12 -3.46 2.76 -0.20
N VAL A 13 -3.48 1.74 0.65
CA VAL A 13 -2.56 0.60 0.56
C VAL A 13 -2.72 -0.09 -0.79
N LYS A 14 -3.97 -0.37 -1.21
CA LYS A 14 -4.24 -0.98 -2.52
C LYS A 14 -3.80 -0.11 -3.70
N SER A 15 -4.00 1.22 -3.60
CA SER A 15 -3.54 2.14 -4.64
C SER A 15 -2.01 2.31 -4.67
N LYS A 16 -1.36 2.39 -3.50
CA LYS A 16 0.11 2.51 -3.38
C LYS A 16 0.81 1.27 -3.87
N SER A 17 0.27 0.10 -3.57
CA SER A 17 0.84 -1.15 -4.06
C SER A 17 0.58 -1.35 -5.55
N ALA A 18 -0.21 -0.51 -6.23
CA ALA A 18 -0.54 -0.65 -7.65
C ALA A 18 -1.05 -2.08 -8.02
N GLY A 19 -1.69 -2.77 -7.07
CA GLY A 19 -2.11 -4.16 -7.22
C GLY A 19 -1.04 -5.21 -6.89
N LEU A 20 0.18 -4.81 -6.54
CA LEU A 20 1.25 -5.67 -6.06
C LEU A 20 0.95 -6.21 -4.66
N SER A 21 1.43 -7.42 -4.39
CA SER A 21 1.51 -7.96 -3.03
C SER A 21 2.46 -7.13 -2.17
N PRO A 22 2.36 -7.20 -0.82
CA PRO A 22 3.25 -6.46 0.07
C PRO A 22 4.75 -6.74 -0.20
N VAL A 23 5.09 -7.98 -0.57
CA VAL A 23 6.48 -8.38 -0.87
C VAL A 23 6.96 -7.73 -2.16
N GLU A 24 6.15 -7.79 -3.23
CA GLU A 24 6.49 -7.17 -4.52
C GLU A 24 6.61 -5.64 -4.41
N TYR A 25 5.73 -5.00 -3.66
CA TYR A 25 5.80 -3.57 -3.40
C TYR A 25 7.10 -3.18 -2.67
N HIS A 26 7.49 -3.92 -1.63
CA HIS A 26 8.74 -3.66 -0.93
C HIS A 26 9.97 -3.89 -1.82
N LEU A 27 9.98 -4.96 -2.62
CA LEU A 27 11.07 -5.25 -3.54
C LEU A 27 11.21 -4.13 -4.58
N GLN A 28 10.11 -3.65 -5.16
CA GLN A 28 10.12 -2.56 -6.12
C GLN A 28 10.54 -1.23 -5.48
N ALA A 29 10.09 -0.94 -4.25
CA ALA A 29 10.48 0.27 -3.53
C ALA A 29 11.98 0.28 -3.20
N SER A 30 12.54 -0.88 -2.81
CA SER A 30 13.97 -1.03 -2.53
C SER A 30 14.85 -1.01 -3.79
N GLN A 31 14.30 -1.38 -4.96
CA GLN A 31 15.02 -1.34 -6.24
C GLN A 31 15.01 0.03 -6.94
N LYS A 32 14.21 1.00 -6.47
CA LYS A 32 14.18 2.38 -7.00
C LYS A 32 15.25 3.30 -6.38
N ILE A 33 16.30 2.72 -5.80
CA ILE A 33 17.51 3.43 -5.35
C ILE A 33 18.51 3.46 -6.50
#